data_AF-A0A2V9GB27-F1
#
_entry.id   AF-A0A2V9GB27-F1
#
_cell.length_a   1.000
_cell.length_b   1.000
_cell.length_c   1.000
_cell.angle_alpha   90.00
_cell.angle_beta   90.00
_cell.angle_gamma   90.00
#
_symmetry.space_group_name_H-M   'P 1'
#
loop_
_entity.id
_entity.type
_entity.pdbx_description
1 polymer ?
#
loop_
_entity_poly.entity_id
_entity_poly.type
_entity_poly.pdbx_seq_one_letter_code
_entity_poly.pdbx_strand_id
1 'polypeptide(L)'
;MRGIHFRYLLFAINDRVAVAERAIRNEFPDAPCQIARGFHQAFLRRRPMGLGRPRVAMSRLRVKVPKRNIVPLSVDEVSRFWSSFRTSRDLAIVGLMLLQGLRSAEVLALNRDDALLSEAQLRVPGKGNKFRFLPLAPETVQLLNHYLRLERPNPCSAALFVSLKGRARGARMTAAGLRSLFRYHRQGTGIQLANPHRFRHYSVSRTITE
;
A
#
# COMPACT_ATOMS: atom_id res chain seq x y z
N MET A 1 2.64 -20.23 17.23
CA MET A 1 2.48 -20.71 15.84
C MET A 1 1.02 -21.13 15.52
N ARG A 2 0.03 -20.22 15.51
CA ARG A 2 -1.38 -20.58 15.21
C ARG A 2 -2.16 -19.47 14.47
N GLY A 3 -1.72 -19.08 13.27
CA GLY A 3 -2.39 -18.01 12.52
C GLY A 3 -2.56 -18.26 11.01
N ILE A 4 -1.99 -19.34 10.49
CA ILE A 4 -1.95 -19.59 9.03
C ILE A 4 -3.07 -20.56 8.61
N HIS A 5 -3.46 -21.51 9.46
CA HIS A 5 -4.48 -22.54 9.14
C HIS A 5 -5.91 -21.99 8.98
N PHE A 6 -6.32 -21.02 9.81
CA PHE A 6 -7.70 -20.49 9.78
C PHE A 6 -8.00 -19.72 8.47
N ARG A 7 -6.95 -19.17 7.85
CA ARG A 7 -7.04 -18.31 6.66
C ARG A 7 -7.24 -19.11 5.37
N TYR A 8 -6.60 -20.27 5.26
CA TYR A 8 -6.89 -21.23 4.19
C TYR A 8 -8.26 -21.87 4.38
N LEU A 9 -8.63 -22.18 5.63
CA LEU A 9 -9.92 -22.78 5.95
C LEU A 9 -11.09 -21.88 5.53
N LEU A 10 -11.07 -20.58 5.83
CA LEU A 10 -12.14 -19.65 5.47
C LEU A 10 -12.28 -19.40 3.96
N PHE A 11 -11.16 -19.36 3.22
CA PHE A 11 -11.17 -19.27 1.77
C PHE A 11 -11.74 -20.56 1.16
N ALA A 12 -11.29 -21.72 1.67
CA ALA A 12 -11.81 -23.03 1.29
C ALA A 12 -13.29 -23.22 1.66
N ILE A 13 -13.79 -22.61 2.75
CA ILE A 13 -15.20 -22.67 3.12
C ILE A 13 -16.05 -21.89 2.10
N ASN A 14 -15.67 -20.67 1.75
CA ASN A 14 -16.41 -19.92 0.74
C ASN A 14 -16.39 -20.62 -0.63
N ASP A 15 -15.25 -21.23 -1.01
CA ASP A 15 -15.16 -22.02 -2.24
C ASP A 15 -16.03 -23.29 -2.18
N ARG A 16 -16.01 -24.04 -1.07
CA ARG A 16 -16.85 -25.24 -0.87
C ARG A 16 -18.32 -24.90 -0.90
N VAL A 17 -18.72 -23.80 -0.27
CA VAL A 17 -20.10 -23.32 -0.26
C VAL A 17 -20.54 -22.89 -1.67
N ALA A 18 -19.66 -22.22 -2.43
CA ALA A 18 -19.93 -21.88 -3.83
C ALA A 18 -20.05 -23.12 -4.73
N VAL A 19 -19.22 -24.15 -4.50
CA VAL A 19 -19.29 -25.44 -5.22
C VAL A 19 -20.57 -26.19 -4.88
N ALA A 20 -20.96 -26.26 -3.61
CA ALA A 20 -22.19 -26.89 -3.17
C ALA A 20 -23.43 -26.19 -3.75
N GLU A 21 -23.48 -24.86 -3.72
CA GLU A 21 -24.57 -24.11 -4.35
C GLU A 21 -24.62 -24.29 -5.87
N ARG A 22 -23.46 -24.46 -6.52
CA ARG A 22 -23.39 -24.77 -7.94
C ARG A 22 -23.92 -26.17 -8.26
N ALA A 23 -23.61 -27.16 -7.43
CA ALA A 23 -24.11 -28.53 -7.58
C ALA A 23 -25.65 -28.58 -7.41
N ILE A 24 -26.17 -27.99 -6.33
CA ILE A 24 -27.61 -27.93 -6.06
C ILE A 24 -28.38 -27.25 -7.20
N ARG A 25 -27.83 -26.16 -7.78
CA ARG A 25 -28.48 -25.47 -8.92
C ARG A 25 -28.38 -26.21 -10.25
N ASN A 26 -27.39 -27.07 -10.43
CA ASN A 26 -27.31 -27.94 -11.60
C ASN A 26 -28.37 -29.05 -11.52
N GLU A 27 -28.61 -29.59 -10.32
CA GLU A 27 -29.59 -30.66 -10.10
C GLU A 27 -31.03 -30.13 -10.08
N PHE A 28 -31.27 -28.95 -9.51
CA PHE A 28 -32.61 -28.36 -9.35
C PHE A 28 -32.68 -26.96 -10.01
N PRO A 29 -32.92 -26.88 -11.33
CA PRO A 29 -32.86 -25.63 -12.08
C PRO A 29 -33.99 -24.64 -11.73
N ASP A 30 -35.13 -25.13 -11.25
CA ASP A 30 -36.36 -24.34 -10.97
C ASP A 30 -36.55 -24.02 -9.48
N ALA A 31 -35.57 -24.33 -8.63
CA ALA A 31 -35.65 -24.03 -7.20
C ALA A 31 -35.81 -22.51 -6.96
N PRO A 32 -36.82 -22.07 -6.18
CA PRO A 32 -37.13 -20.66 -6.00
C PRO A 32 -35.95 -19.89 -5.40
N CYS A 33 -35.54 -18.84 -6.11
CA CYS A 33 -34.48 -17.96 -5.67
C CYS A 33 -35.04 -16.96 -4.67
N GLN A 34 -35.07 -17.31 -3.38
CA GLN A 34 -35.13 -16.31 -2.32
C GLN A 34 -33.81 -15.53 -2.35
N ILE A 35 -33.84 -14.36 -3.02
CA ILE A 35 -32.71 -13.44 -3.17
C ILE A 35 -32.75 -12.49 -1.97
N ALA A 36 -31.84 -12.65 -1.01
CA ALA A 36 -31.51 -11.55 -0.12
C ALA A 36 -30.75 -10.50 -0.95
N ARG A 37 -31.27 -9.27 -1.01
CA ARG A 37 -30.67 -8.16 -1.78
C ARG A 37 -29.26 -7.85 -1.26
N GLY A 38 -28.28 -7.70 -2.17
CA GLY A 38 -27.02 -6.99 -1.89
C GLY A 38 -25.70 -7.74 -2.11
N PHE A 39 -25.68 -8.99 -2.58
CA PHE A 39 -24.43 -9.78 -2.55
C PHE A 39 -24.25 -10.59 -3.83
N HIS A 40 -23.26 -10.20 -4.64
CA HIS A 40 -23.08 -10.65 -6.03
C HIS A 40 -21.68 -11.24 -6.23
N GLN A 41 -21.55 -12.53 -6.53
CA GLN A 41 -20.30 -13.15 -6.99
C GLN A 41 -20.57 -13.94 -8.26
N ALA A 42 -19.78 -13.73 -9.32
CA ALA A 42 -20.18 -14.15 -10.65
C ALA A 42 -19.75 -15.60 -11.01
N PHE A 43 -20.68 -16.50 -11.34
CA PHE A 43 -20.33 -17.81 -11.95
C PHE A 43 -21.12 -18.13 -13.23
N LEU A 44 -20.49 -18.83 -14.17
CA LEU A 44 -21.04 -19.12 -15.50
C LEU A 44 -22.05 -20.29 -15.44
N ARG A 45 -23.33 -20.00 -15.67
CA ARG A 45 -24.39 -21.02 -15.89
C ARG A 45 -24.27 -21.59 -17.30
N ARG A 46 -23.99 -22.89 -17.45
CA ARG A 46 -24.14 -23.60 -18.72
C ARG A 46 -25.63 -23.82 -19.00
N ARG A 47 -26.08 -23.55 -20.24
CA ARG A 47 -27.46 -23.85 -20.64
C ARG A 47 -27.59 -25.32 -21.04
N PRO A 48 -28.79 -25.94 -20.88
CA PRO A 48 -29.01 -27.38 -21.13
C PRO A 48 -28.59 -27.86 -22.53
N MET A 49 -28.61 -26.99 -23.53
CA MET A 49 -28.37 -27.33 -24.95
C MET A 49 -27.16 -26.59 -25.56
N GLY A 50 -26.25 -26.03 -24.75
CA GLY A 50 -24.98 -25.45 -25.25
C GLY A 50 -25.05 -24.17 -26.09
N LEU A 51 -26.23 -23.71 -26.50
CA LEU A 51 -26.40 -22.49 -27.32
C LEU A 51 -26.57 -21.24 -26.44
N GLY A 52 -25.61 -20.30 -26.54
CA GLY A 52 -25.67 -18.95 -25.95
C GLY A 52 -24.60 -18.64 -24.90
N ARG A 53 -24.37 -17.34 -24.64
CA ARG A 53 -23.38 -16.85 -23.65
C ARG A 53 -23.77 -17.30 -22.23
N PRO A 54 -22.84 -17.80 -21.40
CA PRO A 54 -23.15 -18.24 -20.04
C PRO A 54 -23.64 -17.08 -19.17
N ARG A 55 -24.68 -17.30 -18.37
CA ARG A 55 -25.22 -16.26 -17.48
C ARG A 55 -24.50 -16.31 -16.13
N VAL A 56 -24.09 -15.14 -15.65
CA VAL A 56 -23.53 -14.95 -14.31
C VAL A 56 -24.61 -15.19 -13.25
N ALA A 57 -24.49 -16.25 -12.44
CA ALA A 57 -25.30 -16.50 -11.24
C ALA A 57 -24.46 -16.28 -9.98
N MET A 58 -25.10 -16.15 -8.80
CA MET A 58 -24.45 -15.64 -7.59
C MET A 58 -24.65 -16.53 -6.36
N SER A 59 -23.59 -16.69 -5.58
CA SER A 59 -23.60 -17.46 -4.33
C SER A 59 -24.23 -16.68 -3.17
N ARG A 60 -24.97 -17.38 -2.29
CA ARG A 60 -25.82 -16.80 -1.22
C ARG A 60 -25.09 -16.60 0.11
N LEU A 61 -23.98 -17.29 0.35
CA LEU A 61 -23.34 -17.36 1.67
C LEU A 61 -21.91 -16.84 1.61
N ARG A 62 -21.61 -15.77 2.38
CA ARG A 62 -20.25 -15.27 2.60
C ARG A 62 -19.91 -15.37 4.08
N VAL A 63 -18.96 -16.22 4.43
CA VAL A 63 -18.41 -16.23 5.80
C VAL A 63 -17.65 -14.92 6.01
N LYS A 64 -18.04 -14.15 7.03
CA LYS A 64 -17.41 -12.88 7.39
C LYS A 64 -16.00 -13.15 7.90
N VAL A 65 -15.03 -13.10 6.98
CA VAL A 65 -13.62 -13.18 7.34
C VAL A 65 -13.30 -12.00 8.24
N PRO A 66 -12.69 -12.21 9.42
CA PRO A 66 -12.33 -11.12 10.31
C PRO A 66 -11.41 -10.15 9.57
N LYS A 67 -11.77 -8.86 9.60
CA LYS A 67 -10.92 -7.81 9.03
C LYS A 67 -9.60 -7.82 9.79
N ARG A 68 -8.48 -7.86 9.07
CA ARG A 68 -7.15 -7.81 9.68
C ARG A 68 -6.99 -6.49 10.43
N ASN A 69 -6.84 -6.56 11.75
CA ASN A 69 -6.49 -5.39 12.53
C ASN A 69 -5.03 -5.02 12.22
N ILE A 70 -4.81 -3.80 11.72
CA ILE A 70 -3.46 -3.30 11.43
C ILE A 70 -2.91 -2.78 12.75
N VAL A 71 -2.11 -3.61 13.43
CA VAL A 71 -1.43 -3.20 14.67
C VAL A 71 -0.50 -2.01 14.37
N PRO A 72 -0.65 -0.86 15.04
CA PRO A 72 0.25 0.28 14.87
C PRO A 72 1.66 -0.06 15.36
N LEU A 73 2.67 0.64 14.84
CA LEU A 73 4.05 0.52 15.32
C LEU A 73 4.19 1.28 16.65
N SER A 74 5.01 0.77 17.58
CA SER A 74 5.34 1.51 18.80
C SER A 74 6.30 2.67 18.52
N VAL A 75 6.35 3.65 19.42
CA VAL A 75 7.27 4.80 19.30
C VAL A 75 8.73 4.32 19.25
N ASP A 76 9.09 3.35 20.07
CA ASP A 76 10.44 2.78 20.11
C ASP A 76 10.80 2.04 18.82
N GLU A 77 9.86 1.31 18.23
CA GLU A 77 10.06 0.66 16.93
C GLU A 77 10.32 1.70 15.84
N VAL A 78 9.54 2.78 15.82
CA VAL A 78 9.73 3.87 14.84
C VAL A 78 11.09 4.54 15.05
N SER A 79 11.47 4.84 16.29
CA SER A 79 12.77 5.45 16.62
C SER A 79 13.95 4.56 16.21
N ARG A 80 13.92 3.27 16.56
CA ARG A 80 14.94 2.29 16.14
C ARG A 80 15.02 2.18 14.62
N PHE A 81 13.88 2.12 13.94
CA PHE A 81 13.85 2.05 12.49
C PHE A 81 14.40 3.33 11.84
N TRP A 82 14.03 4.49 12.36
CA TRP A 82 14.53 5.80 11.90
C TRP A 82 16.05 5.89 12.04
N SER A 83 16.59 5.49 13.20
CA SER A 83 18.04 5.53 13.47
C SER A 83 18.87 4.59 12.57
N SER A 84 18.22 3.60 11.94
CA SER A 84 18.90 2.68 11.03
C SER A 84 19.26 3.31 9.68
N PHE A 85 18.59 4.39 9.28
CA PHE A 85 18.87 5.09 8.03
C PHE A 85 20.11 5.97 8.15
N ARG A 86 21.02 5.84 7.19
CA ARG A 86 22.30 6.58 7.18
C ARG A 86 22.36 7.66 6.13
N THR A 87 21.46 7.66 5.16
CA THR A 87 21.44 8.65 4.08
C THR A 87 20.30 9.63 4.30
N SER A 88 20.55 10.91 4.01
CA SER A 88 19.54 11.97 4.06
C SER A 88 18.44 11.74 3.05
N ARG A 89 18.73 11.09 1.91
CA ARG A 89 17.70 10.63 0.97
C ARG A 89 16.67 9.74 1.66
N ASP A 90 17.14 8.68 2.32
CA ASP A 90 16.27 7.67 2.91
C ASP A 90 15.48 8.24 4.10
N LEU A 91 16.15 9.06 4.92
CA LEU A 91 15.51 9.83 5.99
C LEU A 91 14.43 10.78 5.45
N ALA A 92 14.69 11.52 4.37
CA ALA A 92 13.71 12.42 3.77
C ALA A 92 12.48 11.66 3.22
N ILE A 93 12.69 10.51 2.57
CA ILE A 93 11.60 9.64 2.09
C ILE A 93 10.73 9.17 3.24
N VAL A 94 11.33 8.64 4.30
CA VAL A 94 10.60 8.12 5.46
C VAL A 94 9.94 9.27 6.22
N GLY A 95 10.60 10.42 6.35
CA GLY A 95 10.06 11.64 6.95
C GLY A 95 8.80 12.14 6.24
N LEU A 96 8.81 12.19 4.91
CA LEU A 96 7.62 12.54 4.13
C LEU A 96 6.47 11.53 4.31
N MET A 97 6.77 10.27 4.53
CA MET A 97 5.75 9.25 4.74
C MET A 97 5.20 9.23 6.18
N LEU A 98 6.08 9.51 7.16
CA LEU A 98 5.78 9.47 8.58
C LEU A 98 5.17 10.79 9.09
N LEU A 99 5.71 11.94 8.68
CA LEU A 99 5.28 13.25 9.15
C LEU A 99 4.15 13.80 8.27
N GLN A 100 4.32 13.71 6.95
CA GLN A 100 3.36 14.27 5.97
C GLN A 100 2.33 13.23 5.49
N GLY A 101 2.43 11.99 5.96
CA GLY A 101 1.49 10.93 5.64
C GLY A 101 1.44 10.56 4.15
N LEU A 102 2.46 10.89 3.35
CA LEU A 102 2.42 10.63 1.90
C LEU A 102 2.45 9.15 1.57
N ARG A 103 1.75 8.75 0.49
CA ARG A 103 1.86 7.38 -0.03
C ARG A 103 3.20 7.18 -0.70
N SER A 104 3.74 5.97 -0.66
CA SER A 104 4.97 5.62 -1.38
C SER A 104 4.92 6.01 -2.86
N ALA A 105 3.80 5.76 -3.54
CA ALA A 105 3.63 6.15 -4.95
C ALA A 105 3.66 7.67 -5.17
N GLU A 106 3.08 8.44 -4.24
CA GLU A 106 3.08 9.91 -4.30
C GLU A 106 4.51 10.44 -4.11
N VAL A 107 5.23 9.93 -3.10
CA VAL A 107 6.64 10.30 -2.83
C VAL A 107 7.54 10.00 -4.02
N LEU A 108 7.38 8.83 -4.64
CA LEU A 108 8.19 8.42 -5.80
C LEU A 108 7.85 9.20 -7.08
N ALA A 109 6.66 9.80 -7.16
CA ALA A 109 6.23 10.58 -8.32
C ALA A 109 6.77 12.03 -8.30
N LEU A 110 7.16 12.55 -7.14
CA LEU A 110 7.65 13.92 -6.99
C LEU A 110 8.86 14.21 -7.88
N ASN A 111 8.88 15.42 -8.43
CA ASN A 111 10.00 16.00 -9.14
C ASN A 111 10.72 17.03 -8.27
N ARG A 112 11.91 17.44 -8.70
CA ARG A 112 12.68 18.50 -8.06
C ARG A 112 11.84 19.78 -7.92
N ASP A 113 11.14 20.14 -8.98
CA ASP A 113 10.40 21.41 -9.07
C ASP A 113 9.11 21.41 -8.24
N ASP A 114 8.67 20.23 -7.79
CA ASP A 114 7.53 20.10 -6.89
C ASP A 114 7.88 20.47 -5.43
N ALA A 115 9.18 20.51 -5.09
CA ALA A 115 9.67 20.83 -3.75
C ALA A 115 10.00 22.33 -3.64
N LEU A 116 9.04 23.12 -3.16
CA LEU A 116 9.17 24.56 -2.94
C LEU A 116 9.77 24.83 -1.55
N LEU A 117 11.06 24.54 -1.41
CA LEU A 117 11.76 24.60 -0.11
C LEU A 117 11.82 26.02 0.48
N SER A 118 11.86 27.06 -0.36
CA SER A 118 11.84 28.46 0.09
C SER A 118 10.55 28.83 0.82
N GLU A 119 9.44 28.23 0.44
CA GLU A 119 8.12 28.43 1.04
C GLU A 119 7.77 27.34 2.05
N ALA A 120 8.68 26.40 2.30
CA ALA A 120 8.45 25.18 3.06
C ALA A 120 7.18 24.43 2.60
N GLN A 121 6.95 24.33 1.29
CA GLN A 121 5.78 23.67 0.72
C GLN A 121 6.17 22.55 -0.25
N LEU A 122 5.31 21.55 -0.35
CA LEU A 122 5.43 20.44 -1.29
C LEU A 122 4.18 20.33 -2.16
N ARG A 123 4.38 20.38 -3.48
CA ARG A 123 3.34 20.17 -4.47
C ARG A 123 3.18 18.67 -4.73
N VAL A 124 2.07 18.09 -4.30
CA VAL A 124 1.82 16.65 -4.46
C VAL A 124 0.77 16.39 -5.54
N PRO A 125 1.05 15.52 -6.53
CA PRO A 125 0.06 15.12 -7.51
C PRO A 125 -1.02 14.23 -6.86
N GLY A 126 -2.28 14.62 -7.04
CA GLY A 126 -3.47 13.92 -6.59
C GLY A 126 -4.19 13.17 -7.71
N LYS A 127 -5.28 12.47 -7.35
CA LYS A 127 -6.12 11.77 -8.32
C LYS A 127 -6.80 12.79 -9.25
N GLY A 128 -6.77 12.52 -10.56
CA GLY A 128 -7.39 13.38 -11.57
C GLY A 128 -6.54 14.59 -11.96
N ASN A 129 -5.21 14.49 -11.88
CA ASN A 129 -4.26 15.54 -12.24
C ASN A 129 -4.40 16.84 -11.41
N LYS A 130 -5.10 16.78 -10.27
CA LYS A 130 -5.21 17.89 -9.33
C LYS A 130 -4.01 17.88 -8.40
N PHE A 131 -3.39 19.04 -8.21
CA PHE A 131 -2.31 19.20 -7.25
C PHE A 131 -2.85 19.66 -5.90
N ARG A 132 -2.17 19.26 -4.83
CA ARG A 132 -2.38 19.80 -3.49
C ARG A 132 -1.05 20.29 -2.94
N PHE A 133 -1.08 21.40 -2.21
CA PHE A 133 0.08 21.92 -1.50
C PHE A 133 0.05 21.38 -0.08
N LEU A 134 1.18 20.84 0.39
CA LEU A 134 1.36 20.41 1.77
C LEU A 134 2.46 21.25 2.42
N PRO A 135 2.21 21.84 3.60
CA PRO A 135 3.27 22.47 4.38
C PRO A 135 4.25 21.39 4.86
N LEU A 136 5.54 21.65 4.70
CA LEU A 136 6.61 20.76 5.15
C LEU A 136 7.03 21.12 6.57
N ALA A 137 7.26 20.09 7.37
CA ALA A 137 7.88 20.27 8.69
C ALA A 137 9.34 20.75 8.52
N PRO A 138 9.85 21.64 9.41
CA PRO A 138 11.20 22.20 9.30
C PRO A 138 12.30 21.13 9.20
N GLU A 139 12.16 20.04 9.94
CA GLU A 139 13.10 18.91 9.94
C GLU A 139 13.13 18.23 8.57
N THR A 140 11.98 18.13 7.90
CA THR A 140 11.89 17.53 6.56
C THR A 140 12.55 18.45 5.53
N VAL A 141 12.38 19.77 5.66
CA VAL A 141 13.05 20.75 4.79
C VAL A 141 14.57 20.66 4.93
N GLN A 142 15.09 20.52 6.16
CA GLN A 142 16.52 20.33 6.40
C GLN A 142 17.05 19.04 5.76
N LEU A 143 16.35 17.91 5.93
CA LEU A 143 16.72 16.63 5.33
C LEU A 143 16.73 16.70 3.80
N LEU A 144 15.71 17.33 3.20
CA LEU A 144 15.62 17.54 1.75
C LEU A 144 16.76 18.42 1.25
N ASN A 145 17.07 19.53 1.95
CA ASN A 145 18.18 20.41 1.61
C ASN A 145 19.53 19.67 1.65
N HIS A 146 19.77 18.89 2.70
CA HIS A 146 20.99 18.11 2.84
C HIS A 146 21.14 17.10 1.69
N TYR A 147 20.07 16.35 1.41
CA TYR A 147 20.05 15.40 0.30
C TYR A 147 20.32 16.09 -1.06
N LEU A 148 19.64 17.20 -1.35
CA LEU A 148 19.78 17.91 -2.62
C LEU A 148 21.17 18.50 -2.84
N ARG A 149 21.85 18.92 -1.77
CA ARG A 149 23.18 19.55 -1.84
C ARG A 149 24.33 18.56 -1.81
N LEU A 150 24.22 17.49 -1.00
CA LEU A 150 25.37 16.65 -0.65
C LEU A 150 25.30 15.25 -1.24
N GLU A 151 24.12 14.66 -1.38
CA GLU A 151 23.98 13.25 -1.80
C GLU A 151 23.51 13.10 -3.26
N ARG A 152 22.71 14.06 -3.75
CA ARG A 152 22.08 13.95 -5.06
C ARG A 152 23.15 14.02 -6.17
N PRO A 153 23.27 12.97 -7.01
CA PRO A 153 24.22 12.99 -8.12
C PRO A 153 23.83 14.03 -9.17
N ASN A 154 24.81 14.63 -9.81
CA ASN A 154 24.66 15.52 -10.97
C ASN A 154 25.60 15.00 -12.08
N PRO A 155 25.11 14.65 -13.29
CA PRO A 155 23.73 14.75 -13.80
C PRO A 155 22.77 13.67 -13.27
N CYS A 156 21.47 13.99 -13.19
CA CYS A 156 20.42 13.04 -12.83
C CYS A 156 19.04 13.43 -13.40
N SER A 157 18.06 12.54 -13.25
CA SER A 157 16.67 12.78 -13.65
C SER A 157 16.01 13.96 -12.91
N ALA A 158 14.95 14.52 -13.49
CA ALA A 158 14.09 15.53 -12.88
C ALA A 158 13.37 15.03 -11.60
N ALA A 159 13.33 13.72 -11.36
CA ALA A 159 12.76 13.15 -10.14
C ALA A 159 13.41 13.73 -8.87
N LEU A 160 12.61 13.95 -7.83
CA LEU A 160 13.13 14.41 -6.53
C LEU A 160 14.06 13.34 -5.93
N PHE A 161 13.56 12.11 -5.83
CA PHE A 161 14.32 10.98 -5.29
C PHE A 161 14.88 10.10 -6.39
N VAL A 162 16.21 9.97 -6.42
CA VAL A 162 16.94 9.14 -7.39
C VAL A 162 17.65 7.96 -6.72
N SER A 163 18.00 6.95 -7.52
CA SER A 163 18.89 5.90 -7.04
C SER A 163 20.30 6.46 -6.84
N LEU A 164 20.89 6.24 -5.67
CA LEU A 164 22.25 6.65 -5.34
C LEU A 164 23.32 5.63 -5.76
N LYS A 165 22.91 4.38 -6.03
CA LYS A 165 23.82 3.24 -6.25
C LYS A 165 23.42 2.40 -7.47
N GLY A 166 24.39 1.66 -8.00
CA GLY A 166 24.22 0.69 -9.08
C GLY A 166 24.09 1.32 -10.47
N ARG A 167 23.71 0.50 -11.46
CA ARG A 167 23.58 0.90 -12.87
C ARG A 167 22.50 1.96 -13.11
N ALA A 168 21.48 2.01 -12.25
CA ALA A 168 20.41 2.99 -12.32
C ALA A 168 20.72 4.29 -11.54
N ARG A 169 22.00 4.54 -11.17
CA ARG A 169 22.39 5.75 -10.43
C ARG A 169 21.95 7.01 -11.20
N GLY A 170 21.31 7.94 -10.49
CA GLY A 170 20.75 9.16 -11.09
C GLY A 170 19.39 8.99 -11.77
N ALA A 171 18.90 7.77 -11.97
CA ALA A 171 17.53 7.52 -12.44
C ALA A 171 16.52 7.62 -11.28
N ARG A 172 15.23 7.85 -11.62
CA ARG A 172 14.14 7.90 -10.64
C ARG A 172 14.12 6.63 -9.79
N MET A 173 13.98 6.81 -8.47
CA MET A 173 13.87 5.69 -7.56
C MET A 173 12.59 4.88 -7.86
N THR A 174 12.71 3.57 -7.96
CA THR A 174 11.57 2.69 -8.27
C THR A 174 10.88 2.21 -7.01
N ALA A 175 9.60 1.81 -7.13
CA ALA A 175 8.87 1.19 -6.03
C ALA A 175 9.53 -0.11 -5.53
N ALA A 176 10.16 -0.87 -6.44
CA ALA A 176 10.93 -2.06 -6.08
C ALA A 176 12.20 -1.71 -5.27
N GLY A 177 12.89 -0.62 -5.64
CA GLY A 177 14.02 -0.08 -4.89
C GLY A 177 13.63 0.32 -3.47
N LEU A 178 12.54 1.10 -3.34
CA LEU A 178 11.99 1.48 -2.03
C LEU A 178 11.61 0.26 -1.18
N ARG A 179 10.92 -0.73 -1.76
CA ARG A 179 10.58 -1.97 -1.03
C ARG A 179 11.82 -2.72 -0.56
N SER A 180 12.86 -2.76 -1.38
CA SER A 180 14.13 -3.44 -1.06
C SER A 180 14.89 -2.72 0.05
N LEU A 181 14.91 -1.39 0.02
CA LEU A 181 15.43 -0.54 1.10
C LEU A 181 14.71 -0.83 2.41
N PHE A 182 13.37 -0.79 2.43
CA PHE A 182 12.63 -1.12 3.64
C PHE A 182 12.89 -2.56 4.11
N ARG A 183 13.04 -3.52 3.20
CA ARG A 183 13.35 -4.91 3.56
C ARG A 183 14.72 -5.04 4.22
N TYR A 184 15.72 -4.35 3.69
CA TYR A 184 17.08 -4.34 4.25
C TYR A 184 17.08 -3.80 5.69
N HIS A 185 16.47 -2.63 5.91
CA HIS A 185 16.41 -2.06 7.26
C HIS A 185 15.55 -2.89 8.23
N ARG A 186 14.48 -3.53 7.75
CA ARG A 186 13.69 -4.48 8.57
C ARG A 186 14.49 -5.67 9.05
N GLN A 187 15.37 -6.21 8.21
CA GLN A 187 16.24 -7.30 8.59
C GLN A 187 17.30 -6.84 9.60
N GLY A 188 17.87 -5.65 9.41
CA GLY A 188 18.86 -5.08 10.33
C GLY A 188 18.30 -4.71 11.71
N THR A 189 17.06 -4.23 11.79
CA THR A 189 16.45 -3.81 13.07
C THR A 189 15.58 -4.87 13.73
N GLY A 190 15.25 -5.96 13.03
CA GLY A 190 14.32 -6.99 13.49
C GLY A 190 12.84 -6.60 13.41
N ILE A 191 12.50 -5.39 12.94
CA ILE A 191 11.13 -4.86 12.97
C ILE A 191 10.37 -5.27 11.69
N GLN A 192 9.87 -6.51 11.64
CA GLN A 192 9.25 -7.07 10.43
C GLN A 192 7.99 -6.31 9.94
N LEU A 193 7.34 -5.57 10.83
CA LEU A 193 6.09 -4.84 10.56
C LEU A 193 6.31 -3.46 9.93
N ALA A 194 7.55 -2.97 9.83
CA ALA A 194 7.86 -1.64 9.29
C ALA A 194 7.65 -1.58 7.76
N ASN A 195 6.41 -1.35 7.33
CA ASN A 195 6.02 -1.25 5.93
C ASN A 195 5.62 0.18 5.57
N PRO A 196 5.89 0.64 4.32
CA PRO A 196 5.45 1.94 3.79
C PRO A 196 4.05 2.40 4.21
N HIS A 197 3.06 1.52 4.11
CA HIS A 197 1.68 1.84 4.44
C HIS A 197 1.41 1.94 5.95
N ARG A 198 2.18 1.22 6.79
CA ARG A 198 2.04 1.26 8.25
C ARG A 198 2.62 2.54 8.86
N PHE A 199 3.68 3.09 8.26
CA PHE A 199 4.21 4.41 8.67
C PHE A 199 3.17 5.52 8.53
N ARG A 200 2.37 5.51 7.45
CA ARG A 200 1.25 6.44 7.30
C ARG A 200 0.15 6.21 8.35
N HIS A 201 -0.12 4.97 8.74
CA HIS A 201 -1.11 4.70 9.78
C HIS A 201 -0.64 5.20 11.15
N TYR A 202 0.66 5.13 11.46
CA TYR A 202 1.21 5.70 12.68
C TYR A 202 0.98 7.22 12.76
N SER A 203 1.19 7.96 11.66
CA SER A 203 0.98 9.41 11.62
C SER A 203 -0.46 9.78 11.96
N VAL A 204 -1.43 9.08 11.35
CA VAL A 204 -2.86 9.29 11.59
C VAL A 204 -3.25 8.90 13.01
N SER A 205 -2.75 7.78 13.53
CA SER A 205 -3.05 7.35 14.90
C SER A 205 -2.54 8.34 15.95
N ARG A 206 -1.35 8.91 15.77
CA ARG A 206 -0.79 9.87 16.74
C ARG A 206 -1.55 11.19 16.75
N THR A 207 -1.87 11.76 15.59
CA THR A 207 -2.66 13.01 15.52
C THR A 207 -4.08 12.86 16.09
N ILE A 208 -4.62 11.65 16.18
CA ILE A 208 -5.94 11.39 16.80
C ILE A 208 -5.85 11.23 18.32
N THR A 209 -4.66 10.93 18.86
CA THR A 209 -4.47 10.65 20.29
C THR A 209 -4.05 11.90 21.09
N GLU A 210 -3.70 12.99 20.41
CA GLU A 210 -3.42 14.33 20.98
C GLU A 210 -4.64 15.24 20.73
#